data_AF-A0A7V8WZK5-F1
#
_entry.id   AF-A0A7V8WZK5-F1
#
_cell.length_a   1.000
_cell.length_b   1.000
_cell.length_c   1.000
_cell.angle_alpha   90.00
_cell.angle_beta   90.00
_cell.angle_gamma   90.00
#
_symmetry.space_group_name_H-M   'P 1'
#
loop_
_entity.id
_entity.type
_entity.pdbx_description
1 polymer ?
#
loop_
_entity_poly.entity_id
_entity_poly.type
_entity_poly.pdbx_seq_one_letter_code
_entity_poly.pdbx_strand_id
1 'polypeptide(L)'
;MRLDEPRLNELIVESEDLQSDARRSLAAGMSDLREIGGSRRGRPVDLDAVREYGVQRRRILQRGGFGMGALAARGLLGTGIGTAIAGIVARPVAAQENVDVQILNTASSLENLAVAAYAAALGLPFFAENATVVAFAETTMSQHTEHGAAFNAQAVALGGAEQTGTNPKYTPIVEEATPGLVDYPAVVALASTLEEVAQDTYLANLSLLTEPDIKALMGSVMAVETQHLATLRAVGALLAGGAPQLIAIPTDLAALPAAAGSVAFPAAFEEPQLASPPEEGAL
;
A
#
# COMPACT_ATOMS: atom_id res chain seq x y z
N MET A 1 24.43 12.44 -15.88
CA MET A 1 24.22 12.78 -14.46
C MET A 1 25.02 11.78 -13.65
N ARG A 2 25.92 12.22 -12.77
CA ARG A 2 26.74 11.32 -11.94
C ARG A 2 26.08 11.26 -10.57
N LEU A 3 25.64 10.08 -10.16
CA LEU A 3 24.97 9.87 -8.89
C LEU A 3 25.95 10.09 -7.74
N ASP A 4 25.52 10.77 -6.68
CA ASP A 4 26.26 10.86 -5.42
C ASP A 4 25.91 9.63 -4.59
N GLU A 5 26.54 8.50 -4.95
CA GLU A 5 26.28 7.17 -4.37
C GLU A 5 26.24 7.15 -2.83
N PRO A 6 27.13 7.85 -2.09
CA PRO A 6 27.08 7.89 -0.63
C PRO A 6 25.78 8.46 -0.05
N ARG A 7 25.19 9.46 -0.69
CA ARG A 7 23.95 10.10 -0.19
C ARG A 7 22.68 9.41 -0.66
N LEU A 8 22.74 8.73 -1.81
CA LEU A 8 21.72 7.76 -2.19
C LEU A 8 21.64 6.64 -1.18
N ASN A 9 22.79 6.15 -0.74
CA ASN A 9 22.85 5.18 0.33
C ASN A 9 22.29 5.74 1.64
N GLU A 10 22.48 7.01 1.97
CA GLU A 10 21.94 7.62 3.20
C GLU A 10 20.40 7.65 3.22
N LEU A 11 19.75 8.07 2.13
CA LEU A 11 18.28 8.06 2.03
C LEU A 11 17.70 6.64 1.98
N ILE A 12 18.40 5.74 1.30
CA ILE A 12 18.07 4.30 1.33
C ILE A 12 18.19 3.79 2.76
N VAL A 13 19.25 4.16 3.49
CA VAL A 13 19.45 3.78 4.90
C VAL A 13 18.36 4.35 5.80
N GLU A 14 17.94 5.60 5.63
CA GLU A 14 16.82 6.15 6.42
C GLU A 14 15.49 5.41 6.17
N SER A 15 15.22 5.03 4.92
CA SER A 15 14.07 4.19 4.58
C SER A 15 14.23 2.77 5.13
N GLU A 16 15.43 2.19 5.03
CA GLU A 16 15.79 0.89 5.60
C GLU A 16 15.75 0.88 7.12
N ASP A 17 15.97 2.00 7.79
CA ASP A 17 15.91 2.13 9.25
C ASP A 17 14.46 2.07 9.73
N LEU A 18 13.55 2.83 9.08
CA LEU A 18 12.10 2.72 9.32
C LEU A 18 11.60 1.31 9.03
N GLN A 19 12.04 0.73 7.91
CA GLN A 19 11.75 -0.66 7.56
C GLN A 19 12.29 -1.64 8.61
N SER A 20 13.52 -1.42 9.07
CA SER A 20 14.16 -2.26 10.09
C SER A 20 13.44 -2.17 11.42
N ASP A 21 12.94 -1.01 11.81
CA ASP A 21 12.09 -0.82 12.99
C ASP A 21 10.76 -1.56 12.87
N ALA A 22 10.13 -1.53 11.69
CA ALA A 22 8.94 -2.33 11.41
C ALA A 22 9.24 -3.84 11.57
N ARG A 23 10.36 -4.32 11.02
CA ARG A 23 10.77 -5.73 11.17
C ARG A 23 11.18 -6.11 12.59
N ARG A 24 11.77 -5.20 13.37
CA ARG A 24 12.08 -5.45 14.79
C ARG A 24 10.78 -5.68 15.58
N SER A 25 9.74 -4.90 15.29
CA SER A 25 8.42 -5.04 15.90
C SER A 25 7.79 -6.42 15.57
N LEU A 26 7.99 -6.92 14.35
CA LEU A 26 7.55 -8.25 13.91
C LEU A 26 8.12 -9.38 14.78
N ALA A 27 9.43 -9.37 15.01
CA ALA A 27 10.11 -10.46 15.71
C ALA A 27 9.67 -10.60 17.18
N ALA A 28 9.24 -9.51 17.81
CA ALA A 28 8.86 -9.48 19.21
C ALA A 28 7.54 -10.19 19.52
N GLY A 29 6.54 -10.13 18.64
CA GLY A 29 5.18 -10.66 18.90
C GLY A 29 4.89 -12.08 18.41
N MET A 30 5.83 -12.71 17.70
CA MET A 30 5.56 -13.97 16.99
C MET A 30 5.32 -15.19 17.90
N SER A 31 5.94 -15.25 19.09
CA SER A 31 5.71 -16.36 20.03
C SER A 31 4.28 -16.36 20.56
N ASP A 32 3.80 -15.18 20.92
CA ASP A 32 2.54 -14.98 21.61
C ASP A 32 1.37 -15.22 20.65
N LEU A 33 1.51 -14.77 19.40
CA LEU A 33 0.53 -15.00 18.35
C LEU A 33 0.37 -16.49 17.99
N ARG A 34 1.44 -17.29 18.05
CA ARG A 34 1.36 -18.75 17.84
C ARG A 34 0.61 -19.45 18.96
N GLU A 35 0.83 -19.02 20.22
CA GLU A 35 0.08 -19.54 21.36
C GLU A 35 -1.42 -19.19 21.24
N ILE A 36 -1.72 -17.93 20.90
CA ILE A 36 -3.08 -17.45 20.67
C ILE A 36 -3.74 -18.21 19.51
N GLY A 37 -3.08 -18.37 18.37
CA GLY A 37 -3.57 -19.14 17.23
C GLY A 37 -3.82 -20.62 17.57
N GLY A 38 -2.99 -21.21 18.44
CA GLY A 38 -3.23 -22.52 19.03
C GLY A 38 -4.51 -22.57 19.87
N SER A 39 -4.72 -21.57 20.73
CA SER A 39 -5.87 -21.49 21.64
C SER A 39 -7.21 -21.18 20.97
N ARG A 40 -7.18 -20.46 19.84
CA ARG A 40 -8.39 -20.03 19.10
C ARG A 40 -8.87 -21.03 18.06
N ARG A 41 -8.06 -22.04 17.74
CA ARG A 41 -8.38 -23.05 16.74
C ARG A 41 -9.70 -23.75 17.10
N GLY A 42 -10.76 -23.50 16.31
CA GLY A 42 -12.09 -24.09 16.50
C GLY A 42 -13.09 -23.27 17.32
N ARG A 43 -12.83 -21.99 17.60
CA ARG A 43 -13.80 -21.08 18.25
C ARG A 43 -14.43 -20.12 17.21
N PRO A 44 -15.76 -20.05 17.10
CA PRO A 44 -16.41 -19.14 16.17
C PRO A 44 -16.30 -17.69 16.61
N VAL A 45 -16.04 -16.82 15.64
CA VAL A 45 -15.97 -15.37 15.82
C VAL A 45 -17.32 -14.76 15.46
N ASP A 46 -17.72 -13.73 16.20
CA ASP A 46 -18.96 -12.98 15.95
C ASP A 46 -18.80 -12.06 14.73
N LEU A 47 -19.02 -12.64 13.55
CA LEU A 47 -19.00 -11.93 12.27
C LEU A 47 -20.11 -10.87 12.15
N ASP A 48 -21.16 -10.97 12.96
CA ASP A 48 -22.27 -10.03 12.93
C ASP A 48 -21.91 -8.75 13.69
N ALA A 49 -21.17 -8.83 14.80
CA ALA A 49 -20.58 -7.66 15.45
C ALA A 49 -19.58 -6.91 14.54
N VAL A 50 -18.74 -7.64 13.79
CA VAL A 50 -17.82 -7.06 12.80
C VAL A 50 -18.58 -6.42 11.64
N ARG A 51 -19.63 -7.08 11.13
CA ARG A 51 -20.51 -6.50 10.10
C ARG A 51 -21.28 -5.30 10.61
N GLU A 52 -21.74 -5.29 11.85
CA GLU A 52 -22.53 -4.20 12.41
C GLU A 52 -21.66 -2.95 12.64
N TYR A 53 -20.42 -3.13 13.11
CA TYR A 53 -19.41 -2.07 13.15
C TYR A 53 -19.05 -1.59 11.72
N GLY A 54 -18.88 -2.52 10.78
CA GLY A 54 -18.63 -2.24 9.37
C GLY A 54 -19.81 -1.60 8.63
N VAL A 55 -21.06 -1.82 9.06
CA VAL A 55 -22.29 -1.21 8.52
C VAL A 55 -22.48 0.20 9.08
N GLN A 56 -22.18 0.43 10.37
CA GLN A 56 -22.14 1.77 10.94
C GLN A 56 -21.09 2.64 10.23
N ARG A 57 -19.92 2.07 9.91
CA ARG A 57 -18.87 2.75 9.14
C ARG A 57 -19.18 2.85 7.65
N ARG A 58 -19.76 1.82 7.00
CA ARG A 58 -20.27 1.91 5.62
C ARG A 58 -21.32 3.00 5.47
N ARG A 59 -22.15 3.24 6.48
CA ARG A 59 -23.14 4.34 6.44
C ARG A 59 -22.50 5.73 6.55
N ILE A 60 -21.30 5.83 7.14
CA ILE A 60 -20.45 7.03 7.16
C ILE A 60 -19.69 7.17 5.82
N LEU A 61 -19.12 6.08 5.30
CA LEU A 61 -18.38 6.03 4.03
C LEU A 61 -19.27 6.17 2.78
N GLN A 62 -20.50 5.64 2.80
CA GLN A 62 -21.52 5.80 1.75
C GLN A 62 -22.11 7.21 1.70
N ARG A 63 -22.00 7.98 2.79
CA ARG A 63 -22.27 9.43 2.78
C ARG A 63 -21.06 10.25 2.34
N GLY A 64 -19.87 9.64 2.25
CA GLY A 64 -18.59 10.26 1.87
C GLY A 64 -18.12 10.02 0.43
N GLY A 65 -18.80 9.17 -0.36
CA GLY A 65 -18.47 8.99 -1.78
C GLY A 65 -17.21 8.15 -2.07
N PHE A 66 -16.96 7.10 -1.29
CA PHE A 66 -15.79 6.23 -1.49
C PHE A 66 -16.03 5.06 -2.46
N GLY A 67 -15.07 4.90 -3.37
CA GLY A 67 -15.09 3.92 -4.46
C GLY A 67 -15.45 4.55 -5.81
N MET A 68 -14.53 4.47 -6.79
CA MET A 68 -14.60 5.01 -8.16
C MET A 68 -14.42 6.52 -8.32
N GLY A 69 -15.09 7.37 -7.52
CA GLY A 69 -15.02 8.84 -7.70
C GLY A 69 -13.62 9.44 -7.50
N ALA A 70 -12.88 8.95 -6.50
CA ALA A 70 -11.51 9.38 -6.22
C ALA A 70 -10.51 8.94 -7.31
N LEU A 71 -10.64 7.72 -7.84
CA LEU A 71 -9.84 7.24 -8.98
C LEU A 71 -10.12 8.07 -10.24
N ALA A 72 -11.38 8.47 -10.46
CA ALA A 72 -11.75 9.37 -11.55
C ALA A 72 -11.10 10.76 -11.41
N ALA A 73 -11.13 11.33 -10.21
CA ALA A 73 -10.52 12.63 -9.91
C ALA A 73 -9.00 12.63 -10.10
N ARG A 74 -8.34 11.47 -9.94
CA ARG A 74 -6.90 11.27 -10.20
C ARG A 74 -6.55 11.02 -11.67
N GLY A 75 -7.53 11.09 -12.58
CA GLY A 75 -7.30 10.87 -14.01
C GLY A 75 -7.09 9.41 -14.41
N LEU A 76 -7.12 8.48 -13.44
CA LEU A 76 -7.03 7.05 -13.67
C LEU A 76 -8.29 6.45 -14.30
N LEU A 77 -9.35 7.24 -14.50
CA LEU A 77 -10.51 6.87 -15.34
C LEU A 77 -10.58 7.68 -16.66
N GLY A 78 -9.59 8.53 -16.95
CA GLY A 78 -9.70 9.62 -17.93
C GLY A 78 -9.12 9.39 -19.34
N THR A 79 -8.36 8.32 -19.59
CA THR A 79 -7.67 8.09 -20.89
C THR A 79 -8.06 6.77 -21.59
N GLY A 80 -9.25 6.23 -21.28
CA GLY A 80 -9.75 4.98 -21.86
C GLY A 80 -10.38 4.03 -20.82
N ILE A 81 -10.25 4.39 -19.55
CA ILE A 81 -10.52 3.54 -18.37
C ILE A 81 -11.99 3.66 -17.89
N GLY A 82 -12.87 4.26 -18.70
CA GLY A 82 -14.23 4.64 -18.30
C GLY A 82 -15.31 3.56 -18.41
N THR A 83 -15.03 2.36 -18.94
CA THR A 83 -16.09 1.42 -19.36
C THR A 83 -16.02 0.00 -18.77
N ALA A 84 -15.01 -0.36 -17.98
CA ALA A 84 -14.80 -1.77 -17.61
C ALA A 84 -15.38 -2.22 -16.25
N ILE A 85 -15.95 -1.34 -15.43
CA ILE A 85 -16.38 -1.70 -14.06
C ILE A 85 -17.91 -1.78 -13.96
N ALA A 86 -18.48 -2.76 -14.66
CA ALA A 86 -19.89 -3.15 -14.51
C ALA A 86 -20.07 -4.63 -14.10
N GLY A 87 -19.01 -5.34 -13.70
CA GLY A 87 -19.07 -6.80 -13.60
C GLY A 87 -18.17 -7.50 -12.59
N ILE A 88 -17.63 -6.85 -11.56
CA ILE A 88 -16.88 -7.57 -10.52
C ILE A 88 -17.90 -8.25 -9.58
N VAL A 89 -18.28 -9.47 -9.96
CA VAL A 89 -19.03 -10.39 -9.12
C VAL A 89 -18.07 -10.93 -8.06
N ALA A 90 -18.32 -10.58 -6.79
CA ALA A 90 -17.58 -11.11 -5.65
C ALA A 90 -17.67 -12.66 -5.65
N ARG A 91 -16.51 -13.32 -5.67
CA ARG A 91 -16.43 -14.76 -5.38
C ARG A 91 -16.69 -14.96 -3.87
N PRO A 92 -17.33 -16.06 -3.45
CA PRO A 92 -17.43 -16.37 -2.04
C PRO A 92 -16.03 -16.74 -1.52
N VAL A 93 -15.43 -15.83 -0.76
CA VAL A 93 -14.21 -16.05 0.03
C VAL A 93 -14.55 -17.08 1.12
N ALA A 94 -13.64 -18.04 1.37
CA ALA A 94 -13.88 -18.99 2.43
C ALA A 94 -13.94 -18.23 3.76
N ALA A 95 -14.89 -18.59 4.62
CA ALA A 95 -15.11 -17.89 5.88
C ALA A 95 -13.94 -18.15 6.85
N GLN A 96 -12.84 -17.41 6.69
CA GLN A 96 -11.92 -17.18 7.81
C GLN A 96 -12.70 -16.36 8.84
N GLU A 97 -13.11 -16.98 9.93
CA GLU A 97 -13.94 -16.31 10.94
C GLU A 97 -13.14 -15.22 11.68
N ASN A 98 -11.80 -15.29 11.70
CA ASN A 98 -10.95 -14.33 12.40
C ASN A 98 -10.69 -13.06 11.57
N VAL A 99 -11.24 -11.92 12.04
CA VAL A 99 -11.07 -10.60 11.43
C VAL A 99 -9.61 -10.17 11.30
N ASP A 100 -8.73 -10.53 12.23
CA ASP A 100 -7.31 -10.20 12.15
C ASP A 100 -6.64 -10.94 10.99
N VAL A 101 -7.03 -12.19 10.75
CA VAL A 101 -6.53 -12.97 9.61
C VAL A 101 -7.06 -12.40 8.29
N GLN A 102 -8.33 -11.98 8.25
CA GLN A 102 -8.89 -11.32 7.07
C GLN A 102 -8.13 -10.02 6.74
N ILE A 103 -7.91 -9.17 7.75
CA ILE A 103 -7.15 -7.91 7.60
C ILE A 103 -5.73 -8.18 7.10
N LEU A 104 -5.03 -9.16 7.70
CA LEU A 104 -3.67 -9.53 7.31
C LEU A 104 -3.60 -10.09 5.89
N ASN A 105 -4.58 -10.90 5.47
CA ASN A 105 -4.65 -11.42 4.11
C ASN A 105 -4.99 -10.32 3.09
N THR A 106 -5.90 -9.41 3.43
CA THR A 106 -6.17 -8.23 2.59
C THR A 106 -4.93 -7.36 2.46
N ALA A 107 -4.21 -7.09 3.55
CA ALA A 107 -2.94 -6.36 3.50
C ALA A 107 -1.90 -7.07 2.63
N SER A 108 -1.69 -8.37 2.85
CA SER A 108 -0.78 -9.19 2.03
C SER A 108 -1.14 -9.16 0.54
N SER A 109 -2.43 -9.14 0.19
CA SER A 109 -2.87 -9.05 -1.21
C SER A 109 -2.57 -7.70 -1.86
N LEU A 110 -2.56 -6.61 -1.08
CA LEU A 110 -2.18 -5.28 -1.54
C LEU A 110 -0.66 -5.17 -1.70
N GLU A 111 0.12 -5.74 -0.78
CA GLU A 111 1.58 -5.83 -0.92
C GLU A 111 1.99 -6.63 -2.17
N ASN A 112 1.34 -7.77 -2.42
CA ASN A 112 1.56 -8.56 -3.63
C ASN A 112 1.22 -7.74 -4.90
N LEU A 113 0.18 -6.91 -4.85
CA LEU A 113 -0.20 -6.04 -5.95
C LEU A 113 0.85 -4.95 -6.19
N ALA A 114 1.36 -4.32 -5.13
CA ALA A 114 2.43 -3.33 -5.22
C ALA A 114 3.70 -3.95 -5.81
N VAL A 115 4.11 -5.13 -5.35
CA VAL A 115 5.24 -5.89 -5.94
C VAL A 115 5.04 -6.11 -7.43
N ALA A 116 3.86 -6.57 -7.84
CA ALA A 116 3.56 -6.79 -9.27
C ALA A 116 3.60 -5.48 -10.09
N ALA A 117 3.11 -4.38 -9.54
CA ALA A 117 3.11 -3.08 -10.20
C ALA A 117 4.53 -2.51 -10.36
N TYR A 118 5.36 -2.57 -9.31
CA TYR A 118 6.76 -2.15 -9.40
C TYR A 118 7.57 -3.02 -10.36
N ALA A 119 7.34 -4.34 -10.35
CA ALA A 119 7.96 -5.25 -11.32
C ALA A 119 7.59 -4.90 -12.77
N ALA A 120 6.32 -4.55 -13.01
CA ALA A 120 5.86 -4.10 -14.32
C ALA A 120 6.53 -2.78 -14.74
N ALA A 121 6.64 -1.81 -13.82
CA ALA A 121 7.30 -0.53 -14.06
C ALA A 121 8.80 -0.69 -14.40
N LEU A 122 9.51 -1.54 -13.65
CA LEU A 122 10.92 -1.87 -13.89
C LEU A 122 11.15 -2.53 -15.27
N GLY A 123 10.12 -3.18 -15.83
CA GLY A 123 10.15 -3.76 -17.17
C GLY A 123 9.98 -2.75 -18.31
N LEU A 124 9.64 -1.48 -18.02
CA LEU A 124 9.41 -0.47 -19.06
C LEU A 124 10.75 0.02 -19.67
N PRO A 125 10.87 0.13 -21.01
CA PRO A 125 12.14 0.46 -21.66
C PRO A 125 12.78 1.78 -21.20
N PHE A 126 11.96 2.81 -20.93
CA PHE A 126 12.45 4.14 -20.52
C PHE A 126 12.90 4.19 -19.05
N PHE A 127 12.52 3.19 -18.23
CA PHE A 127 12.85 3.13 -16.81
C PHE A 127 14.33 2.78 -16.59
N ALA A 128 14.87 1.90 -17.43
CA ALA A 128 16.25 1.43 -17.34
C ALA A 128 17.32 2.52 -17.58
N GLU A 129 16.92 3.69 -18.08
CA GLU A 129 17.83 4.79 -18.40
C GLU A 129 18.25 5.61 -17.17
N ASN A 130 17.56 5.44 -16.03
CA ASN A 130 17.85 6.19 -14.80
C ASN A 130 18.10 5.26 -13.61
N ALA A 131 19.37 5.03 -13.31
CA ALA A 131 19.81 4.14 -12.23
C ALA A 131 19.27 4.53 -10.84
N THR A 132 19.02 5.81 -10.57
CA THR A 132 18.41 6.23 -9.29
C THR A 132 16.94 5.82 -9.21
N VAL A 133 16.19 5.99 -10.30
CA VAL A 133 14.78 5.61 -10.33
C VAL A 133 14.62 4.09 -10.28
N VAL A 134 15.52 3.36 -10.94
CA VAL A 134 15.60 1.89 -10.82
C VAL A 134 15.89 1.47 -9.38
N ALA A 135 16.94 2.02 -8.75
CA ALA A 135 17.30 1.66 -7.38
C ALA A 135 16.16 1.97 -6.38
N PHE A 136 15.47 3.10 -6.55
CA PHE A 136 14.29 3.43 -5.75
C PHE A 136 13.18 2.38 -5.94
N ALA A 137 12.81 2.09 -7.18
CA ALA A 137 11.75 1.12 -7.48
C ALA A 137 12.09 -0.30 -7.01
N GLU A 138 13.34 -0.75 -7.15
CA GLU A 138 13.81 -2.04 -6.62
C GLU A 138 13.76 -2.08 -5.08
N THR A 139 14.16 -0.99 -4.42
CA THR A 139 14.10 -0.88 -2.95
C THR A 139 12.67 -0.94 -2.45
N THR A 140 11.77 -0.14 -3.03
CA THR A 140 10.36 -0.13 -2.66
C THR A 140 9.69 -1.49 -2.92
N MET A 141 9.94 -2.11 -4.08
CA MET A 141 9.46 -3.46 -4.37
C MET A 141 9.95 -4.51 -3.36
N SER A 142 11.21 -4.40 -2.93
CA SER A 142 11.76 -5.27 -1.89
C SER A 142 11.06 -5.05 -0.55
N GLN A 143 10.79 -3.80 -0.17
CA GLN A 143 10.08 -3.46 1.07
C GLN A 143 8.66 -4.03 1.07
N HIS A 144 7.88 -3.87 -0.01
CA HIS A 144 6.56 -4.50 -0.14
C HIS A 144 6.63 -6.03 -0.05
N THR A 145 7.65 -6.64 -0.65
CA THR A 145 7.86 -8.10 -0.53
C THR A 145 8.05 -8.51 0.93
N GLU A 146 8.84 -7.74 1.69
CA GLU A 146 9.04 -7.98 3.12
C GLU A 146 7.76 -7.74 3.95
N HIS A 147 6.97 -6.71 3.62
CA HIS A 147 5.69 -6.41 4.28
C HIS A 147 4.68 -7.53 4.06
N GLY A 148 4.52 -7.98 2.80
CA GLY A 148 3.64 -9.09 2.46
C GLY A 148 4.03 -10.36 3.20
N ALA A 149 5.33 -10.67 3.25
CA ALA A 149 5.84 -11.81 4.02
C ALA A 149 5.58 -11.67 5.53
N ALA A 150 5.73 -10.47 6.09
CA ALA A 150 5.45 -10.16 7.48
C ALA A 150 3.96 -10.36 7.83
N PHE A 151 3.05 -9.83 7.01
CA PHE A 151 1.62 -10.01 7.22
C PHE A 151 1.19 -11.48 7.10
N ASN A 152 1.69 -12.19 6.08
CA ASN A 152 1.45 -13.61 5.90
C ASN A 152 1.97 -14.46 7.07
N ALA A 153 3.15 -14.13 7.61
CA ALA A 153 3.69 -14.82 8.78
C ALA A 153 2.75 -14.72 10.00
N GLN A 154 2.14 -13.54 10.23
CA GLN A 154 1.17 -13.37 11.31
C GLN A 154 -0.18 -14.04 11.01
N ALA A 155 -0.63 -14.02 9.76
CA ALA A 155 -1.87 -14.70 9.37
C ALA A 155 -1.75 -16.21 9.64
N VAL A 156 -0.63 -16.81 9.25
CA VAL A 156 -0.31 -18.22 9.52
C VAL A 156 -0.15 -18.50 11.01
N ALA A 157 0.49 -17.60 11.78
CA ALA A 157 0.63 -17.75 13.23
C ALA A 157 -0.74 -17.81 13.93
N LEU A 158 -1.72 -17.05 13.45
CA LEU A 158 -3.12 -17.08 13.91
C LEU A 158 -3.93 -18.28 13.39
N GLY A 159 -3.34 -19.16 12.58
CA GLY A 159 -4.00 -20.34 12.01
C GLY A 159 -4.73 -20.07 10.68
N GLY A 160 -4.50 -18.92 10.06
CA GLY A 160 -4.94 -18.60 8.71
C GLY A 160 -4.10 -19.26 7.61
N ALA A 161 -4.54 -19.08 6.37
CA ALA A 161 -3.76 -19.41 5.18
C ALA A 161 -2.96 -18.20 4.71
N GLU A 162 -1.82 -18.47 4.06
CA GLU A 162 -1.02 -17.47 3.36
C GLU A 162 -1.78 -16.93 2.14
N GLN A 163 -1.79 -15.61 1.97
CA GLN A 163 -2.27 -14.94 0.76
C GLN A 163 -1.11 -14.73 -0.23
N THR A 164 -1.19 -15.42 -1.36
CA THR A 164 -0.18 -15.42 -2.43
C THR A 164 -0.63 -14.69 -3.70
N GLY A 165 -1.91 -14.36 -3.80
CA GLY A 165 -2.49 -13.58 -4.90
C GLY A 165 -2.50 -12.08 -4.63
N THR A 166 -2.71 -11.32 -5.70
CA THR A 166 -2.92 -9.87 -5.65
C THR A 166 -4.37 -9.54 -5.27
N ASN A 167 -4.60 -8.33 -4.75
CA ASN A 167 -5.93 -7.88 -4.37
C ASN A 167 -6.90 -7.91 -5.58
N PRO A 168 -8.04 -8.62 -5.49
CA PRO A 168 -8.90 -8.88 -6.65
C PRO A 168 -9.65 -7.65 -7.16
N LYS A 169 -9.85 -6.61 -6.33
CA LYS A 169 -10.49 -5.36 -6.75
C LYS A 169 -9.52 -4.49 -7.55
N TYR A 170 -8.27 -4.40 -7.11
CA TYR A 170 -7.30 -3.48 -7.69
C TYR A 170 -6.43 -4.12 -8.78
N THR A 171 -6.29 -5.45 -8.82
CA THR A 171 -5.63 -6.17 -9.93
C THR A 171 -6.11 -5.73 -11.32
N PRO A 172 -7.42 -5.78 -11.64
CA PRO A 172 -7.88 -5.36 -12.97
C PRO A 172 -7.61 -3.88 -13.27
N ILE A 173 -7.59 -3.02 -12.25
CA ILE A 173 -7.29 -1.59 -12.41
C ILE A 173 -5.81 -1.39 -12.80
N VAL A 174 -4.89 -2.11 -12.16
CA VAL A 174 -3.46 -2.08 -12.50
C VAL A 174 -3.23 -2.67 -13.90
N GLU A 175 -3.85 -3.81 -14.22
CA GLU A 175 -3.76 -4.44 -15.54
C GLU A 175 -4.24 -3.49 -16.65
N GLU A 176 -5.32 -2.75 -16.43
CA GLU A 176 -5.86 -1.78 -17.37
C GLU A 176 -4.98 -0.52 -17.51
N ALA A 177 -4.35 -0.08 -16.43
CA ALA A 177 -3.44 1.08 -16.45
C ALA A 177 -2.08 0.76 -17.10
N THR A 178 -1.61 -0.49 -17.01
CA THR A 178 -0.26 -0.91 -17.43
C THR A 178 0.10 -0.54 -18.87
N PRO A 179 -0.76 -0.73 -19.89
CA PRO A 179 -0.44 -0.31 -21.26
C PRO A 179 -0.24 1.20 -21.43
N GLY A 180 -0.78 2.03 -20.51
CA GLY A 180 -0.66 3.48 -20.53
C GLY A 180 0.58 4.03 -19.83
N LEU A 181 1.41 3.18 -19.23
CA LEU A 181 2.63 3.57 -18.53
C LEU A 181 3.75 3.87 -19.53
N VAL A 182 3.65 5.02 -20.20
CA VAL A 182 4.56 5.42 -21.29
C VAL A 182 5.59 6.48 -20.87
N ASP A 183 5.45 7.03 -19.66
CA ASP A 183 6.35 8.04 -19.11
C ASP A 183 6.41 7.98 -17.57
N TYR A 184 7.36 8.71 -16.97
CA TYR A 184 7.51 8.78 -15.52
C TYR A 184 6.26 9.34 -14.81
N PRO A 185 5.59 10.41 -15.28
CA PRO A 185 4.35 10.88 -14.67
C PRO A 185 3.27 9.81 -14.55
N ALA A 186 3.03 9.01 -15.60
CA ALA A 186 2.03 7.94 -15.56
C ALA A 186 2.37 6.86 -14.52
N VAL A 187 3.65 6.47 -14.44
CA VAL A 187 4.12 5.50 -13.44
C VAL A 187 3.98 6.04 -12.02
N VAL A 188 4.41 7.28 -11.77
CA VAL A 188 4.32 7.92 -10.45
C VAL A 188 2.87 8.08 -10.01
N ALA A 189 1.95 8.39 -10.93
CA ALA A 189 0.53 8.52 -10.62
C ALA A 189 -0.10 7.18 -10.22
N LEU A 190 0.22 6.09 -10.94
CA LEU A 190 -0.24 4.75 -10.59
C LEU A 190 0.33 4.31 -9.25
N ALA A 191 1.65 4.42 -9.05
CA ALA A 191 2.32 4.06 -7.81
C ALA A 191 1.74 4.83 -6.61
N SER A 192 1.60 6.16 -6.72
CA SER A 192 1.00 6.99 -5.66
C SER A 192 -0.40 6.53 -5.28
N THR A 193 -1.18 6.05 -6.26
CA THR A 193 -2.53 5.56 -5.99
C THR A 193 -2.50 4.23 -5.24
N LEU A 194 -1.56 3.35 -5.56
CA LEU A 194 -1.41 2.07 -4.87
C LEU A 194 -0.91 2.27 -3.42
N GLU A 195 0.04 3.17 -3.18
CA GLU A 195 0.46 3.49 -1.81
C GLU A 195 -0.67 4.13 -0.99
N GLU A 196 -1.48 4.99 -1.62
CA GLU A 196 -2.67 5.59 -0.97
C GLU A 196 -3.72 4.51 -0.65
N VAL A 197 -3.92 3.51 -1.52
CA VAL A 197 -4.78 2.35 -1.23
C VAL A 197 -4.26 1.56 -0.04
N ALA A 198 -2.96 1.26 0.02
CA ALA A 198 -2.33 0.53 1.12
C ALA A 198 -2.46 1.31 2.44
N GLN A 199 -2.01 2.57 2.44
CA GLN A 199 -2.11 3.49 3.58
C GLN A 199 -3.55 3.58 4.11
N ASP A 200 -4.53 3.85 3.24
CA ASP A 200 -5.93 4.00 3.63
C ASP A 200 -6.49 2.70 4.18
N THR A 201 -6.12 1.56 3.59
CA THR A 201 -6.54 0.23 4.06
C THR A 201 -5.98 -0.04 5.45
N TYR A 202 -4.70 0.26 5.68
CA TYR A 202 -4.04 -0.01 6.97
C TYR A 202 -4.61 0.91 8.06
N LEU A 203 -4.77 2.20 7.76
CA LEU A 203 -5.39 3.15 8.68
C LEU A 203 -6.84 2.77 9.01
N ALA A 204 -7.63 2.38 8.01
CA ALA A 204 -9.03 1.99 8.19
C ALA A 204 -9.18 0.71 9.02
N ASN A 205 -8.27 -0.25 8.87
CA ASN A 205 -8.34 -1.55 9.53
C ASN A 205 -7.62 -1.59 10.88
N LEU A 206 -6.75 -0.62 11.19
CA LEU A 206 -5.98 -0.59 12.44
C LEU A 206 -6.86 -0.65 13.70
N SER A 207 -8.04 -0.02 13.67
CA SER A 207 -8.99 -0.03 14.78
C SER A 207 -9.77 -1.34 14.92
N LEU A 208 -9.85 -2.13 13.85
CA LEU A 208 -10.56 -3.41 13.80
C LEU A 208 -9.73 -4.57 14.33
N LEU A 209 -8.40 -4.44 14.27
CA LEU A 209 -7.48 -5.44 14.78
C LEU A 209 -7.75 -5.72 16.27
N THR A 210 -7.61 -6.97 16.69
CA THR A 210 -7.80 -7.36 18.09
C THR A 210 -6.46 -7.54 18.82
N GLU A 211 -5.44 -8.05 18.12
CA GLU A 211 -4.13 -8.27 18.72
C GLU A 211 -3.24 -7.01 18.73
N PRO A 212 -2.69 -6.62 19.90
CA PRO A 212 -1.77 -5.48 20.01
C PRO A 212 -0.53 -5.58 19.11
N ASP A 213 0.05 -6.78 18.99
CA ASP A 213 1.26 -6.98 18.18
C ASP A 213 0.97 -6.82 16.69
N ILE A 214 -0.21 -7.23 16.24
CA ILE A 214 -0.64 -7.03 14.85
C ILE A 214 -0.92 -5.55 14.59
N LYS A 215 -1.48 -4.81 15.56
CA LYS A 215 -1.62 -3.35 15.47
C LYS A 215 -0.28 -2.66 15.36
N ALA A 216 0.70 -3.07 16.17
CA ALA A 216 2.04 -2.51 16.12
C ALA A 216 2.69 -2.76 14.76
N LEU A 217 2.59 -3.99 14.24
CA LEU A 217 3.05 -4.33 12.89
C LEU A 217 2.38 -3.45 11.83
N MET A 218 1.04 -3.43 11.80
CA MET A 218 0.30 -2.66 10.80
C MET A 218 0.60 -1.16 10.88
N GLY A 219 0.70 -0.61 12.09
CA GLY A 219 1.08 0.79 12.29
C GLY A 219 2.50 1.09 11.81
N SER A 220 3.44 0.16 12.00
CA SER A 220 4.82 0.32 11.53
C SER A 220 4.94 0.26 10.01
N VAL A 221 4.27 -0.69 9.35
CA VAL A 221 4.22 -0.78 7.88
C VAL A 221 3.51 0.43 7.30
N MET A 222 2.37 0.84 7.86
CA MET A 222 1.66 2.06 7.45
C MET A 222 2.55 3.31 7.47
N ALA A 223 3.50 3.41 8.39
CA ALA A 223 4.45 4.53 8.42
C ALA A 223 5.41 4.50 7.21
N VAL A 224 5.82 3.32 6.77
CA VAL A 224 6.64 3.11 5.55
C VAL A 224 5.82 3.44 4.30
N GLU A 225 4.58 2.94 4.19
CA GLU A 225 3.67 3.29 3.07
C GLU A 225 3.44 4.80 2.96
N THR A 226 3.31 5.48 4.10
CA THR A 226 3.17 6.94 4.16
C THR A 226 4.44 7.63 3.64
N GLN A 227 5.63 7.09 3.91
CA GLN A 227 6.89 7.59 3.38
C GLN A 227 6.98 7.41 1.86
N HIS A 228 6.58 6.24 1.33
CA HIS A 228 6.53 5.99 -0.12
C HIS A 228 5.58 6.97 -0.81
N LEU A 229 4.36 7.11 -0.29
CA LEU A 229 3.36 8.03 -0.81
C LEU A 229 3.84 9.49 -0.78
N ALA A 230 4.45 9.93 0.32
CA ALA A 230 4.98 11.28 0.45
C ALA A 230 6.08 11.55 -0.58
N THR A 231 6.99 10.59 -0.77
CA THR A 231 8.05 10.65 -1.80
C THR A 231 7.45 10.76 -3.20
N LEU A 232 6.50 9.88 -3.54
CA LEU A 232 5.87 9.85 -4.86
C LEU A 232 5.07 11.12 -5.14
N ARG A 233 4.37 11.68 -4.15
CA ARG A 233 3.67 12.97 -4.26
C ARG A 233 4.64 14.12 -4.54
N ALA A 234 5.77 14.17 -3.85
CA ALA A 234 6.80 15.17 -4.09
C ALA A 234 7.41 15.03 -5.50
N VAL A 235 7.76 13.81 -5.91
CA VAL A 235 8.26 13.50 -7.26
C VAL A 235 7.23 13.90 -8.33
N GLY A 236 5.97 13.51 -8.16
CA GLY A 236 4.88 13.85 -9.08
C GLY A 236 4.69 15.35 -9.22
N ALA A 237 4.78 16.12 -8.13
CA ALA A 237 4.71 17.57 -8.16
C ALA A 237 5.88 18.21 -8.92
N LEU A 238 7.11 17.70 -8.75
CA LEU A 238 8.28 18.18 -9.50
C LEU A 238 8.16 17.87 -11.00
N LEU A 239 7.65 16.69 -11.36
CA LEU A 239 7.38 16.33 -12.76
C LEU A 239 6.32 17.25 -13.37
N ALA A 240 5.20 17.45 -12.69
CA ALA A 240 4.12 18.32 -13.15
C ALA A 240 4.56 19.79 -13.26
N GLY A 241 5.47 20.23 -12.39
CA GLY A 241 6.08 21.56 -12.41
C GLY A 241 7.17 21.75 -13.48
N GLY A 242 7.48 20.73 -14.28
CA GLY A 242 8.53 20.80 -15.29
C GLY A 242 9.93 20.90 -14.69
N ALA A 243 10.13 20.37 -13.49
CA ALA A 243 11.40 20.40 -12.76
C ALA A 243 12.00 19.00 -12.48
N PRO A 244 12.06 18.08 -13.47
CA PRO A 244 12.60 16.74 -13.25
C PRO A 244 14.07 16.74 -12.82
N GLN A 245 14.84 17.79 -13.16
CA GLN A 245 16.22 17.96 -12.72
C GLN A 245 16.39 18.11 -11.21
N LEU A 246 15.31 18.44 -10.49
CA LEU A 246 15.31 18.54 -9.02
C LEU A 246 15.00 17.19 -8.34
N ILE A 247 14.59 16.17 -9.10
CA ILE A 247 14.50 14.79 -8.64
C ILE A 247 15.91 14.21 -8.69
N ALA A 248 16.69 14.55 -7.68
CA ALA A 248 18.10 14.21 -7.61
C ALA A 248 18.40 13.66 -6.22
N ILE A 249 19.41 12.79 -6.17
CA ILE A 249 19.99 12.37 -4.91
C ILE A 249 21.50 12.72 -4.93
N PRO A 250 21.97 13.59 -4.01
CA PRO A 250 21.18 14.29 -2.99
C PRO A 250 20.18 15.28 -3.57
N THR A 251 19.09 15.45 -2.84
CA THR A 251 18.12 16.51 -3.10
C THR A 251 18.74 17.85 -2.70
N ASP A 252 18.78 18.81 -3.63
CA ASP A 252 19.11 20.18 -3.30
C ASP A 252 17.89 20.85 -2.66
N LEU A 253 17.80 20.76 -1.33
CA LEU A 253 16.69 21.32 -0.56
C LEU A 253 16.53 22.83 -0.77
N ALA A 254 17.61 23.55 -1.05
CA ALA A 254 17.55 24.99 -1.29
C ALA A 254 16.98 25.33 -2.67
N ALA A 255 17.08 24.40 -3.63
CA ALA A 255 16.51 24.54 -4.97
C ALA A 255 15.06 24.05 -5.07
N LEU A 256 14.54 23.32 -4.06
CA LEU A 256 13.16 22.85 -4.08
C LEU A 256 12.16 24.02 -4.01
N PRO A 257 11.04 23.96 -4.74
CA PRO A 257 9.93 24.89 -4.53
C PRO A 257 9.44 24.81 -3.09
N ALA A 258 9.05 25.95 -2.50
CA ALA A 258 8.52 25.98 -1.13
C ALA A 258 7.31 25.04 -0.93
N ALA A 259 6.54 24.81 -2.00
CA ALA A 259 5.39 23.91 -1.99
C ALA A 259 5.76 22.42 -1.92
N ALA A 260 7.02 22.03 -2.16
CA ALA A 260 7.46 20.63 -2.21
C ALA A 260 7.19 19.89 -0.89
N GLY A 261 7.32 20.55 0.26
CA GLY A 261 6.97 19.96 1.56
C GLY A 261 5.45 19.79 1.75
N SER A 262 4.65 20.79 1.36
CA SER A 262 3.19 20.75 1.52
C SER A 262 2.47 19.80 0.56
N VAL A 263 3.06 19.49 -0.59
CA VAL A 263 2.46 18.52 -1.54
C VAL A 263 2.66 17.07 -1.10
N ALA A 264 3.74 16.78 -0.36
CA ALA A 264 3.96 15.47 0.23
C ALA A 264 2.91 15.15 1.31
N PHE A 265 2.50 16.17 2.07
CA PHE A 265 1.52 16.10 3.15
C PHE A 265 0.41 17.15 2.95
N PRO A 266 -0.54 16.92 2.01
CA PRO A 266 -1.55 17.91 1.64
C PRO A 266 -2.52 18.25 2.78
N ALA A 267 -2.66 17.37 3.78
CA ALA A 267 -3.41 17.63 5.00
C ALA A 267 -2.67 17.04 6.22
N ALA A 268 -2.94 17.61 7.40
CA ALA A 268 -2.43 17.06 8.66
C ALA A 268 -3.05 15.69 9.00
N PHE A 269 -4.29 15.47 8.53
CA PHE A 269 -5.03 14.22 8.66
C PHE A 269 -5.79 13.96 7.36
N GLU A 270 -5.48 12.87 6.69
CA GLU A 270 -6.18 12.42 5.50
C GLU A 270 -7.16 11.31 5.90
N GLU A 271 -8.44 11.52 5.58
CA GLU A 271 -9.48 10.50 5.79
C GLU A 271 -9.30 9.38 4.77
N PRO A 272 -9.34 8.09 5.17
CA PRO A 272 -9.20 6.98 4.24
C PRO A 272 -10.25 7.01 3.14
N GLN A 273 -9.80 7.05 1.89
CA GLN A 273 -10.66 7.15 0.70
C GLN A 273 -10.72 5.92 -0.18
N LEU A 274 -9.62 5.19 -0.24
CA LEU A 274 -9.42 4.05 -1.13
C LEU A 274 -9.31 2.72 -0.37
N ALA A 275 -9.67 2.72 0.92
CA ALA A 275 -9.53 1.55 1.79
C ALA A 275 -10.28 0.31 1.27
N SER A 276 -9.62 -0.84 1.37
CA SER A 276 -10.20 -2.17 1.16
C SER A 276 -10.83 -2.67 2.46
N PRO A 277 -12.03 -3.27 2.43
CA PRO A 277 -12.59 -3.91 3.62
C PRO A 277 -11.77 -5.17 3.98
N PRO A 278 -11.80 -5.62 5.25
CA PRO A 278 -11.07 -6.80 5.72
C PRO A 278 -11.23 -8.05 4.86
N GLU A 279 -12.42 -8.28 4.31
CA GLU A 279 -12.76 -9.48 3.55
C GLU A 279 -12.28 -9.49 2.09
N GLU A 280 -11.77 -8.38 1.54
CA GLU A 280 -11.57 -8.21 0.09
C GLU A 280 -10.46 -9.09 -0.50
N GLY A 281 -9.36 -9.22 0.22
CA GLY A 281 -8.23 -10.08 -0.13
C GLY A 281 -8.09 -11.29 0.78
N ALA A 282 -9.11 -11.66 1.55
CA ALA A 282 -9.08 -12.88 2.36
C ALA A 282 -9.28 -14.12 1.47
N LEU A 283 -8.63 -15.25 1.82
CA LEU A 283 -8.81 -16.56 1.18
C LEU A 283 -9.67 -17.48 2.04
#